data_AF-A0A6G3U2M5-F1
#
_entry.id   AF-A0A6G3U2M5-F1
#
_cell.length_a   1.000
_cell.length_b   1.000
_cell.length_c   1.000
_cell.angle_alpha   90.00
_cell.angle_beta   90.00
_cell.angle_gamma   90.00
#
_symmetry.space_group_name_H-M   'P 1'
#
loop_
_entity.id
_entity.type
_entity.pdbx_description
1 polymer ?
#
loop_
_entity_poly.entity_id
_entity_poly.type
_entity_poly.pdbx_seq_one_letter_code
_entity_poly.pdbx_strand_id
1 'polypeptide(L)'
;AYRAGLSGGANGHIPVLEPLLPAIVSTAAHWSAGGRAVRLVHDRQNILTPEHIAWVEESARRAGIRLSGLELVVARSDARVQLADFLAGTARRIASDELNGRGDPALTALLRPYVVATSVWGDARSRRALAPDAGPAVHVAG
;
A
#
# COMPACT_ATOMS: atom_id res chain seq x y z
N ALA A 1 -1.29 7.68 13.23
CA ALA A 1 0.15 7.60 12.87
C ALA A 1 0.46 8.26 11.52
N TYR A 2 -0.21 7.90 10.42
CA TYR A 2 0.03 8.46 9.07
C TYR A 2 0.04 10.01 9.00
N ARG A 3 -0.97 10.69 9.57
CA ARG A 3 -1.06 12.17 9.57
C ARG A 3 0.02 12.88 10.39
N ALA A 4 0.49 12.29 11.49
CA ALA A 4 1.39 12.97 12.43
C ALA A 4 2.81 13.21 11.85
N GLY A 5 3.17 12.51 10.77
CA GLY A 5 4.42 12.73 10.01
C GLY A 5 4.27 13.63 8.79
N LEU A 6 3.06 14.09 8.44
CA LEU A 6 2.80 14.89 7.23
C LEU A 6 3.08 16.39 7.40
N SER A 7 3.37 16.86 8.62
CA SER A 7 3.38 18.30 8.94
C SER A 7 4.68 18.80 9.58
N GLY A 8 5.76 18.03 9.59
CA GLY A 8 6.95 18.41 10.36
C GLY A 8 8.24 17.83 9.83
N GLY A 9 8.81 18.48 8.83
CA GLY A 9 10.19 18.25 8.40
C GLY A 9 10.45 18.95 7.07
N ALA A 10 11.47 19.80 7.03
CA ALA A 10 12.03 20.25 5.75
C ALA A 10 12.33 18.98 4.92
N ASN A 11 11.72 18.85 3.73
CA ASN A 11 11.91 17.85 2.67
C ASN A 11 10.60 17.14 2.25
N GLY A 12 10.00 17.61 1.14
CA GLY A 12 8.99 16.88 0.35
C GLY A 12 7.55 16.88 0.90
N HIS A 13 6.63 17.56 0.22
CA HIS A 13 5.20 17.45 0.51
C HIS A 13 4.66 16.10 0.03
N ILE A 14 4.43 15.14 0.94
CA ILE A 14 3.66 13.92 0.63
C ILE A 14 2.18 14.31 0.51
N PRO A 15 1.52 14.07 -0.64
CA PRO A 15 0.09 14.38 -0.78
C PRO A 15 -0.75 13.66 0.29
N VAL A 16 -1.79 14.33 0.82
CA VAL A 16 -2.64 13.83 1.93
C VAL A 16 -3.34 12.49 1.63
N LEU A 17 -3.41 12.10 0.35
CA LEU A 17 -4.00 10.86 -0.14
C LEU A 17 -3.01 9.97 -0.90
N GLU A 18 -1.71 10.14 -0.68
CA GLU A 18 -0.68 9.31 -1.31
C GLU A 18 -0.71 7.89 -0.71
N PRO A 19 -1.15 6.85 -1.45
CA PRO A 19 -1.34 5.52 -0.88
C PRO A 19 -0.09 4.64 -1.01
N LEU A 20 0.89 4.98 -1.85
CA LEU A 20 2.00 4.10 -2.18
C LEU A 20 2.97 3.95 -1.01
N LEU A 21 3.46 5.04 -0.44
CA LEU A 21 4.42 5.01 0.66
C LEU A 21 3.90 4.23 1.88
N PRO A 22 2.66 4.47 2.38
CA PRO A 22 2.11 3.66 3.46
C PRO A 22 1.80 2.20 3.04
N ALA A 23 1.50 1.94 1.76
CA ALA A 23 1.33 0.58 1.25
C ALA A 23 2.64 -0.20 1.26
N ILE A 24 3.78 0.42 0.92
CA ILE A 24 5.10 -0.21 0.99
C ILE A 24 5.44 -0.59 2.44
N VAL A 25 5.23 0.33 3.40
CA VAL A 25 5.43 0.04 4.83
C VAL A 25 4.53 -1.10 5.30
N SER A 26 3.25 -1.08 4.92
CA SER A 26 2.29 -2.13 5.30
C SER A 26 2.65 -3.49 4.70
N THR A 27 3.14 -3.49 3.46
CA THR A 27 3.61 -4.70 2.78
C THR A 27 4.83 -5.29 3.48
N ALA A 28 5.78 -4.44 3.87
CA ALA A 28 6.94 -4.86 4.66
C ALA A 28 6.51 -5.44 6.01
N ALA A 29 5.56 -4.81 6.70
CA ALA A 29 5.02 -5.30 7.97
C ALA A 29 4.40 -6.69 7.84
N HIS A 30 3.56 -6.88 6.81
CA HIS A 30 2.89 -8.16 6.55
C HIS A 30 3.90 -9.29 6.34
N TRP A 31 4.88 -9.09 5.46
CA TRP A 31 5.83 -10.16 5.12
C TRP A 31 6.94 -10.35 6.15
N SER A 32 7.28 -9.33 6.93
CA SER A 32 8.23 -9.47 8.03
C SER A 32 7.62 -9.98 9.34
N ALA A 33 6.31 -10.25 9.35
CA ALA A 33 5.64 -10.90 10.47
C ALA A 33 6.40 -12.20 10.86
N GLY A 34 6.57 -12.43 12.16
CA GLY A 34 7.42 -13.50 12.69
C GLY A 34 8.92 -13.17 12.73
N GLY A 35 9.30 -11.92 12.52
CA GLY A 35 10.68 -11.42 12.73
C GLY A 35 11.64 -11.62 11.55
N ARG A 36 11.14 -12.11 10.41
CA ARG A 36 11.92 -12.33 9.19
C ARG A 36 12.27 -10.99 8.54
N ALA A 37 13.55 -10.78 8.22
CA ALA A 37 13.97 -9.64 7.42
C ALA A 37 13.48 -9.80 5.97
N VAL A 38 12.93 -8.73 5.40
CA VAL A 38 12.42 -8.70 4.03
C VAL A 38 13.09 -7.60 3.23
N ARG A 39 13.38 -7.85 1.95
CA ARG A 39 13.75 -6.84 0.97
C ARG A 39 12.60 -6.73 0.00
N LEU A 40 12.15 -5.50 -0.27
CA LEU A 40 11.09 -5.25 -1.23
C LEU A 40 11.68 -4.83 -2.56
N VAL A 41 11.05 -5.29 -3.64
CA VAL A 41 11.37 -4.90 -5.00
C VAL A 41 10.15 -4.19 -5.56
N HIS A 42 10.35 -3.03 -6.15
CA HIS A 42 9.30 -2.20 -6.71
C HIS A 42 9.71 -1.70 -8.09
N ASP A 43 8.73 -1.41 -8.95
CA ASP A 43 9.03 -0.70 -10.17
C ASP A 43 9.50 0.74 -9.87
N ARG A 44 10.21 1.33 -10.83
CA ARG A 44 10.57 2.74 -10.74
C ARG A 44 9.30 3.60 -10.86
N GLN A 45 9.03 4.37 -9.81
CA GLN A 45 7.96 5.36 -9.78
C GLN A 45 8.54 6.72 -9.44
N ASN A 46 8.06 7.79 -10.10
CA ASN A 46 8.56 9.15 -9.88
C ASN A 46 8.37 9.61 -8.43
N ILE A 47 7.39 9.05 -7.73
CA ILE A 47 7.12 9.35 -6.33
C ILE A 47 8.12 8.68 -5.38
N LEU A 48 8.88 7.67 -5.81
CA LEU A 48 9.90 7.00 -4.99
C LEU A 48 11.24 7.72 -5.13
N THR A 49 11.26 9.00 -4.76
CA THR A 49 12.50 9.77 -4.62
C THR A 49 13.32 9.26 -3.44
N PRO A 50 14.63 9.54 -3.38
CA PRO A 50 15.48 9.15 -2.24
C PRO A 50 14.90 9.57 -0.88
N GLU A 51 14.31 10.76 -0.79
CA GLU A 51 13.69 11.27 0.44
C GLU A 51 12.47 10.44 0.86
N HIS A 52 11.62 10.06 -0.09
CA HIS A 52 10.46 9.22 0.19
C HIS A 52 10.85 7.77 0.53
N ILE A 53 11.92 7.25 -0.09
CA ILE A 53 12.49 5.94 0.28
C ILE A 53 13.03 6.00 1.72
N ALA A 54 13.79 7.04 2.07
CA ALA A 54 14.28 7.24 3.43
C ALA A 54 13.12 7.35 4.44
N TRP A 55 12.03 8.02 4.07
CA TRP A 55 10.83 8.08 4.90
C TRP A 55 10.20 6.69 5.12
N VAL A 56 10.14 5.84 4.09
CA VAL A 56 9.64 4.45 4.20
C VAL A 56 10.52 3.64 5.14
N GLU A 57 11.83 3.68 4.96
CA GLU A 57 12.80 2.95 5.77
C GLU A 57 12.76 3.39 7.24
N GLU A 58 12.74 4.70 7.49
CA GLU A 58 12.63 5.27 8.83
C GLU A 58 11.28 4.95 9.50
N SER A 59 10.19 4.97 8.74
CA SER A 59 8.87 4.59 9.24
C SER A 59 8.80 3.11 9.61
N ALA A 60 9.40 2.24 8.78
CA ALA A 60 9.53 0.82 9.08
C ALA A 60 10.37 0.59 10.34
N ARG A 61 11.53 1.26 10.45
CA ARG A 61 12.42 1.18 11.61
C ARG A 61 11.73 1.58 12.91
N ARG A 62 11.03 2.73 12.93
CA ARG A 62 10.27 3.21 14.10
C ARG A 62 9.15 2.25 14.51
N ALA A 63 8.56 1.54 13.56
CA ALA A 63 7.53 0.55 13.81
C ALA A 63 8.08 -0.86 14.15
N GLY A 64 9.40 -1.04 14.23
CA GLY A 64 10.03 -2.35 14.47
C GLY A 64 9.89 -3.35 13.32
N ILE A 65 9.53 -2.87 12.12
CA ILE A 65 9.37 -3.69 10.91
C ILE A 65 10.76 -4.05 10.37
N ARG A 66 10.97 -5.33 10.03
CA ARG A 66 12.27 -5.83 9.54
C ARG A 66 12.45 -5.62 8.04
N LEU A 67 12.33 -4.37 7.59
CA LEU A 67 12.65 -3.98 6.21
C LEU A 67 14.18 -3.81 6.06
N SER A 68 14.77 -4.61 5.18
CA SER A 68 16.21 -4.64 4.88
C SER A 68 16.60 -3.83 3.64
N GLY A 69 15.61 -3.21 2.99
CA GLY A 69 15.80 -2.30 1.85
C GLY A 69 14.65 -2.35 0.84
N LEU A 70 14.60 -1.31 0.02
CA LEU A 70 13.71 -1.17 -1.13
C LEU A 70 14.56 -1.03 -2.41
N GLU A 71 14.37 -1.94 -3.36
CA GLU A 71 15.08 -1.95 -4.64
C GLU A 71 14.16 -1.54 -5.78
N LEU A 72 14.57 -0.54 -6.57
CA LEU A 72 13.81 -0.06 -7.71
C LEU A 72 14.32 -0.66 -9.02
N VAL A 73 13.47 -1.44 -9.69
CA VAL A 73 13.81 -2.17 -10.91
C VAL A 73 13.02 -1.68 -12.12
N VAL A 74 13.50 -2.03 -13.32
CA VAL A 74 12.77 -1.78 -14.58
C VAL A 74 11.68 -2.86 -14.71
N ALA A 75 10.42 -2.44 -14.69
CA ALA A 75 9.27 -3.37 -14.63
C ALA A 75 9.28 -4.44 -15.72
N ARG A 76 9.54 -4.04 -16.98
CA ARG A 76 9.51 -4.95 -18.14
C ARG A 76 10.54 -6.08 -18.09
N SER A 77 11.59 -5.95 -17.28
CA SER A 77 12.65 -6.95 -17.14
C SER A 77 12.60 -7.75 -15.84
N ASP A 78 11.67 -7.44 -14.93
CA ASP A 78 11.55 -8.14 -13.64
C ASP A 78 10.21 -8.87 -13.54
N ALA A 79 10.25 -10.20 -13.51
CA ALA A 79 9.04 -11.03 -13.47
C ALA A 79 8.21 -10.85 -12.18
N ARG A 80 8.85 -10.47 -11.06
CA ARG A 80 8.15 -10.24 -9.78
C ARG A 80 7.29 -9.01 -9.86
N VAL A 81 7.82 -7.94 -10.47
CA VAL A 81 7.08 -6.71 -10.73
C VAL A 81 5.94 -6.97 -11.71
N GLN A 82 6.18 -7.70 -12.80
CA GLN A 82 5.13 -8.03 -13.77
C GLN A 82 3.96 -8.81 -13.14
N LEU A 83 4.25 -9.78 -12.26
CA LEU A 83 3.22 -10.51 -11.53
C LEU A 83 2.45 -9.59 -10.58
N ALA A 84 3.15 -8.71 -9.86
CA ALA A 84 2.53 -7.74 -8.96
C ALA A 84 1.62 -6.76 -9.73
N ASP A 85 2.07 -6.26 -10.89
CA ASP A 85 1.29 -5.36 -11.75
C ASP A 85 0.05 -6.04 -12.32
N PHE A 86 0.18 -7.30 -12.77
CA PHE A 86 -0.96 -8.09 -13.22
C PHE A 86 -2.02 -8.24 -12.13
N LEU A 87 -1.58 -8.60 -10.91
CA LEU A 87 -2.46 -8.74 -9.76
C LEU A 87 -3.09 -7.39 -9.38
N ALA A 88 -2.31 -6.31 -9.32
CA ALA A 88 -2.78 -4.97 -9.01
C ALA A 88 -3.80 -4.46 -10.05
N GLY A 89 -3.55 -4.71 -11.34
CA GLY A 89 -4.47 -4.39 -12.43
C GLY A 89 -5.79 -5.16 -12.34
N THR A 90 -5.70 -6.46 -12.05
CA THR A 90 -6.88 -7.32 -11.84
C THR A 90 -7.69 -6.87 -10.62
N ALA A 91 -7.02 -6.62 -9.50
CA ALA A 91 -7.65 -6.13 -8.27
C ALA A 91 -8.33 -4.77 -8.47
N ARG A 92 -7.64 -3.84 -9.15
CA ARG A 92 -8.22 -2.54 -9.52
C ARG A 92 -9.48 -2.71 -10.36
N ARG A 93 -9.49 -3.63 -11.33
CA ARG A 93 -10.66 -3.85 -12.20
C ARG A 93 -11.85 -4.38 -11.40
N ILE A 94 -11.65 -5.42 -10.59
CA ILE A 94 -12.68 -6.00 -9.73
C ILE A 94 -13.24 -4.93 -8.78
N ALA A 95 -12.35 -4.20 -8.10
CA ALA A 95 -12.75 -3.12 -7.20
C ALA A 95 -13.54 -2.02 -7.93
N SER A 96 -13.12 -1.65 -9.13
CA SER A 96 -13.82 -0.66 -9.93
C SER A 96 -15.22 -1.12 -10.34
N ASP A 97 -15.38 -2.39 -10.74
CA ASP A 97 -16.69 -2.92 -11.10
C ASP A 97 -17.64 -3.01 -9.90
N GLU A 98 -17.15 -3.46 -8.73
CA GLU A 98 -17.92 -3.44 -7.47
C GLU A 98 -18.39 -2.03 -7.11
N LEU A 99 -17.48 -1.06 -7.09
CA LEU A 99 -17.81 0.32 -6.70
C LEU A 99 -18.78 1.01 -7.67
N ASN A 100 -18.88 0.52 -8.91
CA ASN A 100 -19.82 0.99 -9.92
C ASN A 100 -21.11 0.15 -10.03
N GLY A 101 -21.35 -0.77 -9.09
CA GLY A 101 -22.58 -1.58 -9.07
C GLY A 101 -22.64 -2.67 -10.14
N ARG A 102 -21.48 -3.08 -10.68
CA ARG A 102 -21.33 -4.17 -11.65
C ARG A 102 -20.42 -5.29 -11.14
N GLY A 103 -20.21 -5.34 -9.83
CA GLY A 103 -19.32 -6.31 -9.19
C GLY A 103 -19.87 -7.73 -9.23
N ASP A 104 -18.94 -8.69 -9.24
CA ASP A 104 -19.23 -10.09 -8.95
C ASP A 104 -18.83 -10.36 -7.49
N PRO A 105 -19.75 -10.78 -6.61
CA PRO A 105 -19.46 -11.00 -5.19
C PRO A 105 -18.33 -12.00 -4.92
N ALA A 106 -18.19 -13.03 -5.77
CA ALA A 106 -17.13 -14.03 -5.63
C ALA A 106 -15.76 -13.42 -5.98
N LEU A 107 -15.69 -12.63 -7.06
CA LEU A 107 -14.46 -11.91 -7.42
C LEU A 107 -14.10 -10.84 -6.38
N THR A 108 -15.07 -10.09 -5.89
CA THR A 108 -14.86 -9.09 -4.84
C THR A 108 -14.34 -9.74 -3.55
N ALA A 109 -14.84 -10.93 -3.19
CA ALA A 109 -14.33 -11.67 -2.03
C ALA A 109 -12.84 -12.08 -2.16
N LEU A 110 -12.36 -12.35 -3.39
CA LEU A 110 -10.95 -12.67 -3.64
C LEU A 110 -10.00 -11.50 -3.37
N LEU A 111 -10.49 -10.27 -3.26
CA LEU A 111 -9.66 -9.10 -2.93
C LEU A 111 -9.27 -9.06 -1.45
N ARG A 112 -10.08 -9.65 -0.56
CA ARG A 112 -9.95 -9.49 0.90
C ARG A 112 -8.54 -9.82 1.44
N PRO A 113 -7.85 -10.88 0.99
CA PRO A 113 -6.50 -11.18 1.47
C PRO A 113 -5.45 -10.12 1.12
N TYR A 114 -5.71 -9.29 0.10
CA TYR A 114 -4.79 -8.26 -0.38
C TYR A 114 -5.07 -6.87 0.22
N VAL A 115 -6.12 -6.75 1.04
CA VAL A 115 -6.50 -5.49 1.68
C VAL A 115 -6.23 -5.60 3.18
N VAL A 116 -5.28 -4.80 3.65
CA VAL A 116 -4.85 -4.81 5.05
C VAL A 116 -5.58 -3.74 5.87
N ALA A 117 -5.62 -3.90 7.19
CA ALA A 117 -6.28 -2.94 8.08
C ALA A 117 -5.70 -1.51 7.94
N THR A 118 -4.44 -1.39 7.55
CA THR A 118 -3.72 -0.12 7.33
C THR A 118 -3.87 0.44 5.91
N SER A 119 -4.65 -0.18 5.03
CA SER A 119 -4.92 0.35 3.69
C SER A 119 -5.56 1.74 3.76
N VAL A 120 -5.13 2.62 2.85
CA VAL A 120 -5.67 3.98 2.72
C VAL A 120 -6.97 3.93 1.91
N TRP A 121 -7.99 4.66 2.38
CA TRP A 121 -9.31 4.72 1.75
C TRP A 121 -9.71 6.16 1.45
N GLY A 122 -10.25 6.39 0.26
CA GLY A 122 -10.83 7.69 -0.11
C GLY A 122 -12.13 8.00 0.64
N ASP A 123 -12.93 6.97 0.95
CA ASP A 123 -14.19 7.13 1.67
C ASP A 123 -14.63 5.82 2.37
N ALA A 124 -15.55 5.95 3.34
CA ALA A 124 -16.03 4.83 4.14
C ALA A 124 -16.96 3.87 3.38
N ARG A 125 -17.65 4.32 2.33
CA ARG A 125 -18.52 3.47 1.51
C ARG A 125 -17.67 2.49 0.70
N SER A 126 -16.61 2.97 0.04
CA SER A 126 -15.70 2.14 -0.73
C SER A 126 -15.05 1.06 0.14
N ARG A 127 -14.67 1.43 1.37
CA ARG A 127 -14.17 0.49 2.36
C ARG A 127 -15.15 -0.61 2.71
N ARG A 128 -16.39 -0.25 3.05
CA ARG A 128 -17.43 -1.22 3.43
C ARG A 128 -17.72 -2.22 2.31
N ALA A 129 -17.68 -1.76 1.06
CA ALA A 129 -17.90 -2.63 -0.10
C ALA A 129 -16.74 -3.62 -0.31
N LEU A 130 -15.50 -3.15 -0.21
CA LEU A 130 -14.32 -3.94 -0.62
C LEU A 130 -13.62 -4.69 0.53
N ALA A 131 -13.82 -4.25 1.77
CA ALA A 131 -13.18 -4.84 2.95
C ALA A 131 -14.09 -4.76 4.19
N PRO A 132 -15.28 -5.40 4.17
CA PRO A 132 -16.22 -5.35 5.29
C PRO A 132 -15.65 -5.93 6.59
N ASP A 133 -14.70 -6.86 6.48
CA ASP A 133 -14.09 -7.57 7.62
C ASP A 133 -12.78 -6.92 8.11
N ALA A 134 -12.30 -5.88 7.44
CA ALA A 134 -11.08 -5.18 7.88
C ALA A 134 -11.40 -4.34 9.14
N GLY A 135 -10.68 -4.58 10.24
CA GLY A 135 -10.77 -3.82 11.52
C GLY A 135 -10.67 -2.29 11.33
N PRO A 136 -10.78 -1.44 12.36
CA PRO A 136 -10.95 0.01 12.18
C PRO A 136 -9.87 0.65 11.26
N ALA A 137 -10.30 1.41 10.25
CA ALA A 137 -9.40 2.10 9.32
C ALA A 137 -8.85 3.37 9.95
N VAL A 138 -7.70 3.79 9.41
CA VAL A 138 -7.32 5.20 9.46
C VAL A 138 -8.22 5.96 8.46
N HIS A 139 -9.23 6.68 8.95
CA HIS A 139 -10.11 7.51 8.12
C HIS A 139 -9.41 8.82 7.71
N VAL A 140 -9.45 9.16 6.42
CA VAL A 140 -9.09 10.49 5.93
C VAL A 140 -10.37 11.33 5.89
N ALA A 141 -10.63 12.10 6.95
CA ALA A 141 -11.57 13.22 6.84
C ALA A 141 -10.97 14.26 5.88
N GLY A 142 -11.76 14.59 4.85
CA GLY A 142 -11.46 15.62 3.84
C GLY A 142 -11.54 17.03 4.39
#